data_AF-A0A7L1IJW2-F1
#
_entry.id   AF-A0A7L1IJW2-F1
#
_cell.length_a   1.000
_cell.length_b   1.000
_cell.length_c   1.000
_cell.angle_alpha   90.00
_cell.angle_beta   90.00
_cell.angle_gamma   90.00
#
_symmetry.space_group_name_H-M   'P 1'
#
loop_
_entity.id
_entity.type
_entity.pdbx_description
1 polymer ?
#
loop_
_entity_poly.entity_id
_entity_poly.type
_entity_poly.pdbx_seq_one_letter_code
_entity_poly.pdbx_strand_id
1 'polypeptide(L)'
;VGPGHGVQLASGRLVVPAYAYYVHRRLCGGVPLPCSTRQHAFVFYSDDGGRSWRKGGPVGGGPTGECQVAEIGDAGQPLLYCNARAPRGCRAVAFSADRGLRFERWARCRALGEPPRGCQGSVVSFPPPGREAPAWLLYSHPTDR
;
A
#
# COMPACT_ATOMS: atom_id res chain seq x y z
N VAL A 1 7.31 4.11 -8.99
CA VAL A 1 5.84 3.87 -9.08
C VAL A 1 5.62 2.37 -8.94
N GLY A 2 4.56 1.94 -8.26
CA GLY A 2 4.22 0.52 -8.11
C GLY A 2 3.48 0.00 -9.35
N PRO A 3 3.72 -1.25 -9.79
CA PRO A 3 3.00 -1.83 -10.92
C PRO A 3 1.53 -2.10 -10.59
N GLY A 4 0.65 -1.98 -11.59
CA GLY A 4 -0.79 -2.21 -11.46
C GLY A 4 -1.58 -0.96 -11.84
N HIS A 5 -2.42 -0.47 -10.94
CA HIS A 5 -3.29 0.68 -11.17
C HIS A 5 -3.26 1.68 -10.00
N GLY A 6 -3.78 2.89 -10.25
CA GLY A 6 -4.12 3.89 -9.23
C GLY A 6 -5.61 3.91 -8.95
N VAL A 7 -6.03 4.65 -7.93
CA VAL A 7 -7.44 4.80 -7.52
C VAL A 7 -7.81 6.27 -7.39
N GLN A 8 -9.03 6.61 -7.80
CA GLN A 8 -9.65 7.88 -7.43
C GLN A 8 -10.56 7.63 -6.22
N LEU A 9 -10.28 8.31 -5.11
CA LEU A 9 -11.07 8.21 -3.88
C LEU A 9 -12.42 8.91 -4.05
N ALA A 10 -13.40 8.59 -3.20
CA ALA A 10 -14.69 9.29 -3.14
C ALA A 10 -14.54 10.80 -2.92
N SER A 11 -13.46 11.23 -2.26
CA SER A 11 -13.09 12.65 -2.10
C SER A 11 -12.61 13.35 -3.38
N GLY A 12 -12.46 12.63 -4.49
CA GLY A 12 -11.91 13.13 -5.75
C GLY A 12 -10.38 13.04 -5.86
N ARG A 13 -9.67 12.82 -4.74
CA ARG A 13 -8.22 12.64 -4.71
C ARG A 13 -7.79 11.46 -5.57
N LEU A 14 -6.76 11.67 -6.40
CA LEU A 14 -6.08 10.61 -7.14
C LEU A 14 -4.95 10.03 -6.28
N VAL A 15 -4.80 8.70 -6.27
CA VAL A 15 -3.79 7.99 -5.49
C VAL A 15 -3.10 6.96 -6.38
N VAL A 16 -1.76 6.96 -6.37
CA VAL A 16 -0.91 6.02 -7.10
C VAL A 16 0.01 5.31 -6.10
N PRO A 17 -0.09 3.97 -5.95
CA PRO A 17 0.80 3.22 -5.07
C PRO A 17 2.24 3.22 -5.59
N ALA A 18 3.20 3.23 -4.68
CA ALA A 18 4.62 3.23 -4.99
C ALA A 18 5.43 2.59 -3.87
N TYR A 19 6.68 2.27 -4.16
CA TYR A 19 7.67 1.88 -3.15
C TYR A 19 9.03 2.44 -3.53
N ALA A 20 9.90 2.61 -2.53
CA ALA A 20 11.27 3.06 -2.73
C ALA A 20 12.18 2.48 -1.63
N TYR A 21 13.47 2.46 -1.92
CA TYR A 21 14.51 2.07 -0.99
C TYR A 21 14.96 3.28 -0.18
N TYR A 22 14.87 3.18 1.15
CA TYR A 22 15.29 4.20 2.10
C TYR A 22 16.58 3.77 2.80
N VAL A 23 17.56 4.68 2.86
CA VAL A 23 18.79 4.51 3.63
C VAL A 23 18.53 4.96 5.07
N HIS A 24 18.48 4.02 6.01
CA HIS A 24 18.13 4.30 7.41
C HIS A 24 19.35 4.65 8.29
N ARG A 25 20.57 4.30 7.87
CA ARG A 25 21.79 4.59 8.61
C ARG A 25 22.95 4.92 7.66
N ARG A 26 23.67 5.97 7.98
CA ARG A 26 24.93 6.36 7.32
C ARG A 26 26.04 6.37 8.36
N LEU A 27 27.23 5.95 7.97
CA LEU A 27 28.45 6.17 8.76
C LEU A 27 28.77 7.67 8.84
N CYS A 28 29.52 8.07 9.86
CA CYS A 28 30.11 9.41 9.92
C CYS A 28 30.92 9.66 8.64
N GLY A 29 30.51 10.65 7.84
CA GLY A 29 31.05 10.87 6.48
C GLY A 29 30.07 10.56 5.33
N GLY A 30 28.83 10.18 5.63
CA GLY A 30 27.75 10.11 4.63
C GLY A 30 27.66 8.80 3.84
N VAL A 31 28.55 7.85 4.08
CA VAL A 31 28.56 6.53 3.42
C VAL A 31 27.42 5.66 3.96
N PRO A 32 26.48 5.17 3.11
CA PRO A 32 25.44 4.24 3.53
C PRO A 32 26.05 2.93 4.06
N LEU A 33 25.59 2.45 5.21
CA LEU A 33 26.01 1.14 5.72
C LEU A 33 25.43 0.01 4.86
N PRO A 34 26.20 -1.05 4.53
CA PRO A 34 25.63 -2.30 4.04
C PRO A 34 24.53 -2.76 5.00
N CYS A 35 23.36 -3.18 4.50
CA CYS A 35 22.16 -3.55 5.28
C CYS A 35 21.35 -2.40 5.91
N SER A 36 21.69 -1.14 5.67
CA SER A 36 20.88 0.02 6.12
C SER A 36 19.75 0.42 5.18
N THR A 37 19.73 -0.16 3.98
CA THR A 37 18.75 0.15 2.94
C THR A 37 17.55 -0.77 3.02
N ARG A 38 16.35 -0.22 3.17
CA ARG A 38 15.09 -0.99 3.26
C ARG A 38 14.03 -0.41 2.35
N GLN A 39 13.29 -1.27 1.67
CA GLN A 39 12.14 -0.87 0.86
C GLN A 39 10.95 -0.52 1.74
N HIS A 40 10.23 0.53 1.36
CA HIS A 40 8.95 0.89 1.95
C HIS A 40 7.95 1.24 0.86
N ALA A 41 6.77 0.62 0.94
CA ALA A 41 5.57 1.04 0.24
C ALA A 41 5.08 2.39 0.76
N PHE A 42 4.45 3.18 -0.12
CA PHE A 42 3.76 4.44 0.16
C PHE A 42 2.83 4.74 -1.03
N VAL A 43 2.22 5.92 -1.04
CA VAL A 43 1.45 6.42 -2.19
C VAL A 43 1.94 7.79 -2.63
N PHE A 44 1.79 8.10 -3.91
CA PHE A 44 1.68 9.46 -4.38
C PHE A 44 0.20 9.83 -4.46
N TYR A 45 -0.13 11.09 -4.19
CA TYR A 45 -1.50 11.57 -4.31
C TYR A 45 -1.57 12.96 -4.94
N SER A 46 -2.70 13.25 -5.57
CA SER A 46 -3.03 14.55 -6.16
C SER A 46 -4.43 14.96 -5.78
N ASP A 47 -4.57 16.22 -5.37
CA ASP A 47 -5.85 16.85 -4.99
C ASP A 47 -6.33 17.86 -6.06
N ASP A 48 -5.58 18.02 -7.15
CA ASP A 48 -5.82 19.04 -8.19
C ASP A 48 -6.02 18.44 -9.59
N GLY A 49 -6.54 17.21 -9.64
CA GLY A 49 -6.81 16.50 -10.89
C GLY A 49 -5.55 16.04 -11.62
N GLY A 50 -4.45 15.80 -10.90
CA GLY A 50 -3.20 15.27 -11.44
C GLY A 50 -2.20 16.33 -11.89
N ARG A 51 -2.46 17.62 -11.63
CA ARG A 51 -1.55 18.73 -11.99
C ARG A 51 -0.29 18.75 -11.11
N SER A 52 -0.45 18.46 -9.83
CA SER A 52 0.66 18.30 -8.89
C SER A 52 0.48 17.05 -8.03
N TRP A 53 1.61 16.48 -7.60
CA TRP A 53 1.66 15.24 -6.84
C TRP A 53 2.48 15.41 -5.57
N ARG A 54 1.98 14.81 -4.48
CA ARG A 54 2.64 14.77 -3.17
C ARG A 54 2.91 13.33 -2.79
N LYS A 55 3.98 13.11 -2.03
CA LYS A 55 4.33 11.79 -1.49
C LYS A 55 3.70 11.63 -0.11
N GLY A 56 2.95 10.54 0.09
CA GLY A 56 2.46 10.11 1.40
C GLY A 56 3.56 9.55 2.31
N GLY A 57 3.18 9.22 3.54
CA GLY A 57 4.06 8.58 4.52
C GLY A 57 4.42 7.13 4.12
N PRO A 58 5.64 6.67 4.44
CA PRO A 58 6.00 5.26 4.24
C PRO A 58 5.20 4.35 5.17
N VAL A 59 4.84 3.17 4.68
CA VAL A 59 4.27 2.10 5.49
C VAL A 59 5.33 1.61 6.47
N GLY A 60 5.06 1.81 7.77
CA GLY A 60 5.95 1.45 8.86
C GLY A 60 5.75 0.01 9.33
N GLY A 61 6.70 -0.52 10.12
CA GLY A 61 6.59 -1.86 10.75
C GLY A 61 7.55 -2.92 10.21
N GLY A 62 8.20 -2.64 9.09
CA GLY A 62 9.14 -3.54 8.42
C GLY A 62 9.24 -3.22 6.93
N PRO A 63 10.10 -3.92 6.18
CA PRO A 63 10.27 -3.69 4.75
C PRO A 63 9.02 -4.12 3.97
N THR A 64 8.59 -3.28 3.02
CA THR A 64 7.48 -3.53 2.10
C THR A 64 7.85 -3.11 0.69
N GLY A 65 7.46 -3.91 -0.30
CA GLY A 65 7.77 -3.73 -1.72
C GLY A 65 6.55 -3.33 -2.56
N GLU A 66 6.39 -3.98 -3.71
CA GLU A 66 5.28 -3.76 -4.64
C GLU A 66 3.93 -3.79 -3.92
N CYS A 67 3.15 -2.72 -4.10
CA CYS A 67 1.90 -2.50 -3.39
C CYS A 67 0.77 -2.03 -4.30
N GLN A 68 -0.45 -2.27 -3.85
CA GLN A 68 -1.70 -1.75 -4.42
C GLN A 68 -2.58 -1.24 -3.29
N VAL A 69 -3.50 -0.33 -3.61
CA VAL A 69 -4.37 0.32 -2.63
C VAL A 69 -5.82 0.32 -3.07
N ALA A 70 -6.74 0.30 -2.11
CA ALA A 70 -8.17 0.40 -2.35
C ALA A 70 -8.83 1.22 -1.23
N GLU A 71 -9.87 1.99 -1.55
CA GLU A 71 -10.68 2.67 -0.54
C GLU A 71 -11.75 1.69 -0.03
N ILE A 72 -11.83 1.53 1.29
CA ILE A 72 -12.75 0.60 1.95
C ILE A 72 -13.55 1.31 3.05
N GLY A 73 -14.59 0.65 3.54
CA GLY A 73 -15.48 1.18 4.58
C GLY A 73 -16.61 2.00 3.99
N ASP A 74 -17.42 2.57 4.89
CA ASP A 74 -18.60 3.35 4.52
C ASP A 74 -18.26 4.82 4.28
N ALA A 75 -19.16 5.55 3.61
CA ALA A 75 -18.97 6.95 3.24
C ALA A 75 -18.63 7.88 4.43
N GLY A 76 -19.02 7.51 5.66
CA GLY A 76 -18.76 8.30 6.86
C GLY A 76 -17.31 8.25 7.36
N GLN A 77 -16.61 7.12 7.18
CA GLN A 77 -15.24 6.91 7.66
C GLN A 77 -14.45 5.97 6.72
N PRO A 78 -14.16 6.40 5.48
CA PRO A 78 -13.41 5.57 4.56
C PRO A 78 -11.95 5.43 5.00
N LEU A 79 -11.40 4.22 4.82
CA LEU A 79 -9.99 3.93 5.03
C LEU A 79 -9.33 3.63 3.69
N LEU A 80 -8.09 4.10 3.51
CA LEU A 80 -7.24 3.64 2.44
C LEU A 80 -6.51 2.37 2.88
N TYR A 81 -6.92 1.23 2.34
CA TYR A 81 -6.29 -0.06 2.51
C TYR A 81 -5.06 -0.17 1.59
N CYS A 82 -3.91 -0.55 2.15
CA CYS A 82 -2.69 -0.83 1.41
C CYS A 82 -2.29 -2.29 1.58
N ASN A 83 -2.11 -2.98 0.46
CA ASN A 83 -1.66 -4.35 0.39
C ASN A 83 -0.31 -4.40 -0.33
N ALA A 84 0.72 -4.79 0.40
CA ALA A 84 2.10 -4.72 -0.06
C ALA A 84 2.82 -6.06 0.07
N ARG A 85 3.75 -6.29 -0.85
CA ARG A 85 4.68 -7.40 -0.77
C ARG A 85 5.53 -7.27 0.47
N ALA A 86 5.68 -8.37 1.21
CA ALA A 86 6.53 -8.39 2.40
C ALA A 86 7.33 -9.68 2.53
N PRO A 87 8.49 -9.65 3.20
CA PRO A 87 9.14 -10.88 3.62
C PRO A 87 8.21 -11.65 4.57
N ARG A 88 8.30 -13.00 4.56
CA ARG A 88 7.57 -13.95 5.43
C ARG A 88 6.27 -14.52 4.86
N GLY A 89 6.20 -14.71 3.54
CA GLY A 89 5.24 -15.62 2.90
C GLY A 89 3.76 -15.20 2.97
N CYS A 90 3.48 -13.95 3.28
CA CYS A 90 2.14 -13.38 3.23
C CYS A 90 2.19 -11.87 3.05
N ARG A 91 1.08 -11.29 2.60
CA ARG A 91 0.96 -9.85 2.37
C ARG A 91 1.09 -9.06 3.67
N ALA A 92 1.76 -7.91 3.59
CA ALA A 92 1.67 -6.86 4.59
C ALA A 92 0.46 -5.97 4.27
N VAL A 93 -0.43 -5.80 5.25
CA VAL A 93 -1.60 -4.93 5.15
C VAL A 93 -1.44 -3.75 6.10
N ALA A 94 -1.72 -2.55 5.61
CA ALA A 94 -1.76 -1.33 6.42
C ALA A 94 -2.97 -0.47 6.03
N PHE A 95 -3.40 0.38 6.95
CA PHE A 95 -4.55 1.28 6.75
C PHE A 95 -4.12 2.73 6.92
N SER A 96 -4.83 3.63 6.27
CA SER A 96 -4.69 5.07 6.44
C SER A 96 -6.07 5.71 6.54
N ALA A 97 -6.34 6.36 7.68
CA ALA A 97 -7.56 7.13 7.92
C ALA A 97 -7.49 8.57 7.34
N ASP A 98 -6.31 8.98 6.86
CA ASP A 98 -6.03 10.31 6.32
C ASP A 98 -5.71 10.27 4.82
N ARG A 99 -6.32 9.32 4.09
CA ARG A 99 -6.27 9.24 2.62
C ARG A 99 -4.84 9.18 2.06
N GLY A 100 -3.97 8.42 2.72
CA GLY A 100 -2.59 8.15 2.31
C GLY A 100 -1.54 9.12 2.84
N LEU A 101 -1.89 10.05 3.72
CA LEU A 101 -0.90 10.93 4.36
C LEU A 101 -0.01 10.15 5.34
N ARG A 102 -0.62 9.29 6.17
CA ARG A 102 0.05 8.41 7.13
C ARG A 102 -0.58 7.03 7.08
N PHE A 103 0.27 6.01 7.12
CA PHE A 103 -0.15 4.64 7.29
C PHE A 103 0.15 4.15 8.69
N GLU A 104 -0.75 3.35 9.23
CA GLU A 104 -0.50 2.57 10.43
C GLU A 104 0.62 1.54 10.21
N ARG A 105 1.10 0.96 11.30
CA ARG A 105 2.08 -0.12 11.25
C ARG A 105 1.46 -1.33 10.58
N TRP A 106 2.13 -1.91 9.58
CA TRP A 106 1.55 -3.04 8.84
C TRP A 106 1.42 -4.31 9.69
N ALA A 107 0.40 -5.10 9.38
CA ALA A 107 0.12 -6.42 9.95
C ALA A 107 0.22 -7.52 8.89
N ARG A 108 0.59 -8.74 9.30
CA ARG A 108 0.63 -9.91 8.42
C ARG A 108 -0.79 -10.38 8.12
N CYS A 109 -1.17 -10.46 6.85
CA CYS A 109 -2.45 -11.03 6.44
C CYS A 109 -2.26 -12.49 6.04
N ARG A 110 -2.40 -13.43 6.99
CA ARG A 110 -2.18 -14.88 6.74
C ARG A 110 -3.14 -15.49 5.72
N ALA A 111 -4.32 -14.88 5.54
CA ALA A 111 -5.27 -15.29 4.50
C ALA A 111 -4.75 -15.01 3.08
N LEU A 112 -3.80 -14.08 2.94
CA LEU A 112 -3.19 -13.70 1.68
C LEU A 112 -1.73 -14.17 1.68
N GLY A 113 -1.53 -15.43 1.32
CA GLY A 113 -0.19 -16.03 1.17
C GLY A 113 0.65 -15.30 0.13
N GLU A 114 1.95 -15.58 0.11
CA GLU A 114 2.84 -15.17 -0.96
C GLU A 114 3.82 -16.31 -1.28
N PRO A 115 4.20 -16.49 -2.56
CA PRO A 115 5.27 -17.40 -2.93
C PRO A 115 6.58 -17.08 -2.18
N PRO A 116 7.54 -18.02 -2.06
CA PRO A 116 8.78 -17.81 -1.30
C PRO A 116 9.59 -16.58 -1.72
N ARG A 117 9.55 -16.24 -3.01
CA ARG A 117 10.21 -15.05 -3.57
C ARG A 117 9.33 -13.80 -3.59
N GLY A 118 8.07 -13.91 -3.15
CA GLY A 118 7.04 -12.88 -3.24
C GLY A 118 6.62 -12.57 -4.67
N CYS A 119 5.45 -11.94 -4.83
CA CYS A 119 4.93 -11.53 -6.12
C CYS A 119 4.11 -10.24 -6.00
N GLN A 120 3.92 -9.57 -7.13
CA GLN A 120 2.90 -8.53 -7.24
C GLN A 120 1.52 -9.17 -7.05
N GLY A 121 0.61 -8.44 -6.42
CA GLY A 121 -0.81 -8.78 -6.36
C GLY A 121 -1.63 -7.53 -6.59
N SER A 122 -2.83 -7.69 -7.16
CA SER A 122 -3.79 -6.61 -7.38
C SER A 122 -4.86 -6.62 -6.29
N VAL A 123 -5.27 -5.45 -5.82
CA VAL A 123 -6.45 -5.28 -4.98
C VAL A 123 -7.35 -4.18 -5.55
N VAL A 124 -8.65 -4.42 -5.58
CA VAL A 124 -9.67 -3.41 -5.93
C VAL A 124 -10.82 -3.49 -4.95
N SER A 125 -11.47 -2.37 -4.68
CA SER A 125 -12.73 -2.31 -3.95
C SER A 125 -13.90 -1.98 -4.88
N PHE A 126 -15.08 -2.52 -4.57
CA PHE A 126 -16.30 -2.27 -5.32
C PHE A 126 -17.53 -2.43 -4.41
N PRO A 127 -18.65 -1.74 -4.72
CA PRO A 127 -19.86 -1.87 -3.94
C PRO A 127 -20.44 -3.30 -4.04
N PRO A 128 -20.94 -3.87 -2.93
CA PRO A 128 -21.61 -5.15 -2.96
C PRO A 128 -22.96 -5.10 -3.71
N PRO A 129 -23.49 -6.26 -4.14
CA PRO A 129 -24.88 -6.37 -4.57
C PRO A 129 -25.81 -6.07 -3.37
N GLY A 130 -26.55 -4.96 -3.44
CA GLY A 130 -27.42 -4.49 -2.35
C GLY A 130 -26.81 -3.33 -1.54
N ARG A 131 -27.65 -2.41 -1.06
CA ARG A 131 -27.22 -1.08 -0.54
C ARG A 131 -26.69 -1.06 0.90
N GLU A 132 -26.61 -2.19 1.59
CA GLU A 132 -26.41 -2.23 3.06
C GLU A 132 -25.16 -2.99 3.53
N ALA A 133 -24.23 -3.33 2.64
CA ALA A 133 -23.00 -4.02 3.02
C ALA A 133 -21.75 -3.13 2.79
N PRO A 134 -20.69 -3.31 3.61
CA PRO A 134 -19.42 -2.62 3.39
C PRO A 134 -18.81 -3.03 2.04
N ALA A 135 -18.00 -2.14 1.46
CA ALA A 135 -17.34 -2.38 0.18
C ALA A 135 -16.65 -3.75 0.12
N TRP A 136 -16.87 -4.49 -0.97
CA TRP A 136 -16.16 -5.74 -1.22
C TRP A 136 -14.74 -5.45 -1.68
N LEU A 137 -13.83 -6.35 -1.32
CA LEU A 137 -12.43 -6.28 -1.69
C LEU A 137 -12.08 -7.52 -2.52
N LEU A 138 -11.71 -7.32 -3.79
CA LEU A 138 -11.18 -8.40 -4.63
C LEU A 138 -9.66 -8.32 -4.62
N TYR A 139 -9.03 -9.48 -4.46
CA TYR A 139 -7.58 -9.61 -4.48
C TYR A 139 -7.17 -10.75 -5.41
N SER A 140 -6.15 -10.51 -6.25
CA SER A 140 -5.62 -11.50 -7.19
C SER A 140 -4.10 -11.54 -7.12
N HIS A 141 -3.55 -12.74 -6.92
CA HIS A 141 -2.11 -13.02 -7.01
C HIS A 141 -1.89 -14.53 -7.22
N PRO A 142 -0.69 -14.95 -7.65
CA PRO A 142 -0.33 -16.37 -7.68
C PRO A 142 -0.24 -16.95 -6.27
N THR A 143 -1.08 -17.94 -5.97
CA THR A 143 -0.92 -18.80 -4.80
C THR A 143 -0.17 -20.06 -5.22
N ASP A 144 0.81 -20.50 -4.43
CA ASP A 144 1.66 -21.67 -4.71
C ASP A 144 0.98 -23.00 -4.37
N ARG A 145 -0.32 -23.15 -4.71
CA ARG A 145 -0.93 -24.49 -4.68
C ARG A 145 -0.27 -25.43 -5.67
#